data_AF-A0A9E5YCH1-F1
#
_entry.id   AF-A0A9E5YCH1-F1
#
_cell.length_a   1.000
_cell.length_b   1.000
_cell.length_c   1.000
_cell.angle_alpha   90.00
_cell.angle_beta   90.00
_cell.angle_gamma   90.00
#
_symmetry.space_group_name_H-M   'P 1'
#
loop_
_entity.id
_entity.type
_entity.pdbx_description
1 polymer ?
#
loop_
_entity_poly.entity_id
_entity_poly.type
_entity_poly.pdbx_seq_one_letter_code
_entity_poly.pdbx_strand_id
1 'polypeptide(L)'
;MKRQVVVTGMGVVSPIGVGLKEFEKNLFAGKNGVGRITHFDPSLYRSQMGGEVNNLDFESYFSTKEMKRMDRFTQLGMIAVKEAIKEASLDVEKKREKVGVLIGSG
;
A
#
# COMPACT_ATOMS: atom_id res chain seq x y z
N MET A 1 -5.16 34.35 1.19
CA MET A 1 -4.06 33.79 2.02
C MET A 1 -3.77 32.37 1.56
N LYS A 2 -2.48 32.01 1.42
CA LYS A 2 -2.06 30.64 1.08
C LYS A 2 -2.04 29.81 2.38
N ARG A 3 -2.68 28.63 2.38
CA ARG A 3 -2.64 27.71 3.52
C ARG A 3 -1.34 26.91 3.47
N GLN A 4 -0.71 26.69 4.61
CA GLN A 4 0.40 25.74 4.72
C GLN A 4 -0.16 24.32 4.75
N VAL A 5 0.57 23.40 4.11
CA VAL A 5 0.22 21.98 4.01
C VAL A 5 1.40 21.18 4.51
N VAL A 6 1.13 20.19 5.35
CA VAL A 6 2.14 19.31 5.95
C VAL A 6 1.70 17.86 5.81
N VAL A 7 2.65 16.94 5.83
CA VAL A 7 2.39 15.50 5.86
C VAL A 7 2.34 15.06 7.32
N THR A 8 1.23 14.47 7.75
CA THR A 8 1.03 14.02 9.14
C THR A 8 1.02 12.52 9.31
N GLY A 9 0.90 11.76 8.21
CA GLY A 9 0.94 10.31 8.21
C GLY A 9 1.15 9.76 6.81
N MET A 10 1.78 8.62 6.74
CA MET A 10 2.16 7.89 5.54
C MET A 10 1.79 6.41 5.74
N GLY A 11 1.56 5.73 4.63
CA GLY A 11 1.33 4.30 4.64
C GLY A 11 1.92 3.69 3.40
N VAL A 12 2.54 2.52 3.56
CA VAL A 12 3.36 1.94 2.52
C VAL A 12 3.07 0.45 2.39
N VAL A 13 2.81 0.03 1.15
CA VAL A 13 2.72 -1.38 0.78
C VAL A 13 3.64 -1.56 -0.42
N SER A 14 4.77 -2.23 -0.21
CA SER A 14 5.84 -2.32 -1.21
C SER A 14 6.51 -3.70 -1.22
N PRO A 15 7.28 -4.03 -2.28
CA PRO A 15 8.03 -5.29 -2.34
C PRO A 15 9.10 -5.44 -1.26
N ILE A 16 9.50 -4.35 -0.61
CA ILE A 16 10.51 -4.37 0.46
C ILE A 16 9.90 -4.17 1.85
N GLY A 17 8.59 -4.11 2.01
CA GLY A 17 7.97 -4.00 3.32
C GLY A 17 6.51 -3.56 3.24
N VAL A 18 5.71 -4.09 4.16
CA VAL A 18 4.33 -3.68 4.40
C VAL A 18 4.31 -2.95 5.74
N GLY A 19 3.96 -1.68 5.68
CA GLY A 19 4.05 -0.78 6.80
C GLY A 19 5.26 0.14 6.72
N LEU A 20 5.11 1.39 7.17
CA LEU A 20 6.15 2.42 7.13
C LEU A 20 7.42 1.96 7.85
N LYS A 21 7.29 1.40 9.06
CA LYS A 21 8.43 0.95 9.87
C LYS A 21 9.26 -0.13 9.20
N GLU A 22 8.59 -1.13 8.59
CA GLU A 22 9.29 -2.20 7.90
C GLU A 22 9.92 -1.69 6.61
N PHE A 23 9.18 -0.88 5.85
CA PHE A 23 9.66 -0.24 4.64
C PHE A 23 10.92 0.59 4.90
N GLU A 24 10.90 1.49 5.88
CA GLU A 24 12.04 2.35 6.22
C GLU A 24 13.26 1.52 6.62
N LYS A 25 13.08 0.54 7.52
CA LYS A 25 14.16 -0.36 7.94
C LYS A 25 14.82 -1.03 6.74
N ASN A 26 14.03 -1.58 5.83
CA ASN A 26 14.53 -2.32 4.68
C ASN A 26 15.10 -1.40 3.59
N LEU A 27 14.55 -0.20 3.45
CA LEU A 27 15.06 0.85 2.57
C LEU A 27 16.47 1.26 2.97
N PHE A 28 16.68 1.61 4.24
CA PHE A 28 18.01 2.00 4.75
C PHE A 28 19.00 0.84 4.78
N ALA A 29 18.53 -0.40 4.88
CA ALA A 29 19.36 -1.60 4.77
C ALA A 29 19.72 -1.97 3.31
N GLY A 30 19.22 -1.25 2.30
CA GLY A 30 19.47 -1.56 0.89
C GLY A 30 18.86 -2.89 0.44
N LYS A 31 17.73 -3.30 1.05
CA LYS A 31 17.07 -4.57 0.72
C LYS A 31 16.54 -4.53 -0.72
N ASN A 32 16.82 -5.59 -1.48
CA ASN A 32 16.28 -5.77 -2.82
C ASN A 32 14.90 -6.46 -2.75
N GLY A 33 13.88 -5.83 -3.33
CA GLY A 33 12.52 -6.40 -3.43
C GLY A 33 12.19 -7.01 -4.79
N VAL A 34 13.15 -7.03 -5.72
CA VAL A 34 12.96 -7.58 -7.06
C VAL A 34 13.34 -9.07 -7.06
N GLY A 35 12.41 -9.90 -7.51
CA GLY A 35 12.59 -11.34 -7.68
C GLY A 35 12.01 -11.84 -8.98
N ARG A 36 12.10 -13.14 -9.23
CA ARG A 36 11.36 -13.78 -10.33
C ARG A 36 9.87 -13.66 -10.03
N ILE A 37 9.08 -13.29 -11.03
CA ILE A 37 7.62 -13.19 -10.93
C ILE A 37 7.05 -14.55 -10.52
N THR A 38 6.13 -14.56 -9.55
CA THR A 38 5.50 -15.75 -8.99
C THR A 38 3.97 -15.76 -9.13
N HIS A 39 3.34 -14.61 -9.38
CA HIS A 39 1.88 -14.55 -9.54
C HIS A 39 1.34 -15.17 -10.83
N PHE A 40 2.20 -15.40 -11.82
CA PHE A 40 1.90 -16.10 -13.07
C PHE A 40 3.18 -16.73 -13.63
N ASP A 41 3.08 -17.59 -14.65
CA ASP A 41 4.27 -18.13 -15.34
C ASP A 41 4.87 -17.08 -16.29
N PRO A 42 6.08 -16.55 -16.00
CA PRO A 42 6.68 -15.54 -16.85
C PRO A 42 7.53 -16.12 -17.99
N SER A 43 7.56 -17.45 -18.20
CA SER A 43 8.50 -18.13 -19.10
C SER A 43 8.52 -17.61 -20.55
N LEU A 44 7.36 -17.18 -21.07
CA LEU A 44 7.21 -16.65 -22.43
C LEU A 44 7.53 -15.16 -22.57
N TYR A 45 7.80 -14.45 -21.47
CA TYR A 45 8.03 -13.01 -21.47
C TYR A 45 9.53 -12.68 -21.46
N ARG A 46 9.90 -11.60 -22.18
CA ARG A 46 11.28 -11.09 -22.20
C ARG A 46 11.76 -10.67 -20.80
N SER A 47 10.88 -10.03 -20.02
CA SER A 47 11.14 -9.71 -18.62
C SER A 47 10.42 -10.72 -17.73
N GLN A 48 11.18 -11.37 -16.83
CA GLN A 48 10.66 -12.37 -15.89
C GLN A 48 10.81 -11.95 -14.42
N MET A 49 11.28 -10.71 -14.21
CA MET A 49 11.58 -10.16 -12.89
C MET A 49 10.56 -9.07 -12.54
N GLY A 50 10.17 -9.00 -11.28
CA GLY A 50 9.20 -8.03 -10.76
C GLY A 50 9.37 -7.78 -9.27
N GLY A 51 8.90 -6.61 -8.83
CA GLY A 51 8.75 -6.29 -7.41
C GLY A 51 7.37 -6.68 -6.95
N GLU A 52 7.22 -7.90 -6.45
CA GLU A 52 5.94 -8.40 -5.95
C GLU A 52 5.78 -8.10 -4.45
N VAL A 53 4.59 -7.63 -4.05
CA VAL A 53 4.22 -7.60 -2.63
C VAL A 53 3.83 -9.02 -2.23
N ASN A 54 4.79 -9.73 -1.65
CA ASN A 54 4.65 -11.13 -1.25
C ASN A 54 4.29 -11.24 0.24
N ASN A 55 3.63 -12.34 0.61
CA ASN A 55 3.27 -12.68 2.00
C ASN A 55 2.36 -11.66 2.71
N LEU A 56 1.53 -10.93 1.95
CA LEU A 56 0.50 -10.07 2.54
C LEU A 56 -0.77 -10.89 2.80
N ASP A 57 -1.14 -11.03 4.07
CA ASP A 57 -2.40 -11.66 4.47
C ASP A 57 -3.56 -10.68 4.31
N PHE A 58 -4.21 -10.72 3.15
CA PHE A 58 -5.37 -9.87 2.86
C PHE A 58 -6.60 -10.18 3.72
N GLU A 59 -6.72 -11.40 4.25
CA GLU A 59 -7.85 -11.80 5.11
C GLU A 59 -7.83 -11.06 6.46
N SER A 60 -6.64 -10.64 6.92
CA SER A 60 -6.51 -9.79 8.10
C SER A 60 -7.03 -8.35 7.91
N TYR A 61 -7.24 -7.90 6.65
CA TYR A 61 -7.66 -6.53 6.34
C TYR A 61 -9.08 -6.41 5.79
N PHE A 62 -9.60 -7.48 5.19
CA PHE A 62 -10.83 -7.47 4.42
C PHE A 62 -11.61 -8.77 4.61
N SER A 63 -12.93 -8.67 4.68
CA SER A 63 -13.80 -9.83 4.55
C SER A 63 -13.68 -10.46 3.16
N THR A 64 -14.01 -11.75 3.04
CA THR A 64 -14.05 -12.46 1.74
C THR A 64 -14.94 -11.74 0.71
N LYS A 65 -16.01 -11.08 1.16
CA LYS A 65 -16.92 -10.32 0.30
C LYS A 65 -16.27 -9.04 -0.24
N GLU A 66 -15.49 -8.34 0.58
CA GLU A 66 -14.76 -7.14 0.17
C GLU A 66 -13.62 -7.49 -0.79
N MET A 67 -12.83 -8.53 -0.50
CA MET A 67 -11.74 -8.97 -1.37
C MET A 67 -12.23 -9.32 -2.78
N LYS A 68 -13.36 -10.01 -2.89
CA LYS A 68 -13.95 -10.36 -4.20
C LYS A 68 -14.46 -9.16 -5.00
N ARG A 69 -14.67 -8.01 -4.36
CA ARG A 69 -15.20 -6.79 -4.99
C ARG A 69 -14.11 -5.78 -5.35
N MET A 70 -12.88 -5.98 -4.88
CA MET A 70 -11.76 -5.08 -5.09
C MET A 70 -10.68 -5.76 -5.90
N ASP A 71 -10.22 -5.12 -6.96
CA ASP A 71 -8.97 -5.51 -7.62
C ASP A 71 -7.79 -5.40 -6.67
N ARG A 72 -6.71 -6.14 -6.96
CA ARG A 72 -5.52 -6.18 -6.11
C ARG A 72 -4.94 -4.80 -5.83
N PHE A 73 -4.90 -3.91 -6.82
CA PHE A 73 -4.36 -2.55 -6.61
C PHE A 73 -5.19 -1.77 -5.58
N THR A 74 -6.52 -1.89 -5.62
CA THR A 74 -7.43 -1.28 -4.65
C THR A 74 -7.18 -1.85 -3.26
N GLN A 75 -7.02 -3.17 -3.13
CA GLN A 75 -6.72 -3.81 -1.85
C GLN A 75 -5.41 -3.28 -1.25
N LEU A 76 -4.34 -3.21 -2.04
CA LEU A 76 -3.04 -2.68 -1.59
C LEU A 76 -3.15 -1.21 -1.19
N GLY A 77 -3.83 -0.38 -1.99
CA GLY A 77 -4.05 1.03 -1.70
C GLY A 77 -4.85 1.24 -0.42
N MET A 78 -5.91 0.44 -0.20
CA MET A 78 -6.72 0.52 1.02
C MET A 78 -5.93 0.15 2.27
N ILE A 79 -5.01 -0.82 2.19
CA ILE A 79 -4.11 -1.17 3.30
C ILE A 79 -3.17 0.00 3.62
N ALA A 80 -2.55 0.60 2.60
CA ALA A 80 -1.70 1.78 2.79
C ALA A 80 -2.47 2.97 3.38
N VAL A 81 -3.68 3.25 2.90
CA VAL A 81 -4.52 4.35 3.42
C VAL A 81 -4.89 4.12 4.90
N LYS A 82 -5.24 2.89 5.29
CA LYS A 82 -5.53 2.54 6.70
C LYS A 82 -4.32 2.83 7.60
N GLU A 83 -3.12 2.52 7.12
CA GLU A 83 -1.88 2.85 7.85
C GLU A 83 -1.67 4.36 7.95
N ALA A 84 -1.78 5.10 6.84
CA ALA A 84 -1.57 6.54 6.81
C ALA A 84 -2.52 7.30 7.75
N ILE A 85 -3.80 6.91 7.78
CA ILE A 85 -4.81 7.49 8.68
C ILE A 85 -4.44 7.20 10.15
N LYS A 86 -4.00 5.98 10.44
CA LYS A 86 -3.59 5.56 11.78
C LYS A 86 -2.36 6.35 12.25
N GLU A 87 -1.34 6.49 11.40
CA GLU A 87 -0.14 7.27 11.74
C GLU A 87 -0.47 8.74 11.97
N ALA A 88 -1.31 9.33 11.11
CA ALA A 88 -1.80 10.70 11.26
C ALA A 88 -2.66 10.94 12.51
N SER A 89 -3.06 9.87 13.22
CA SER A 89 -4.03 9.93 14.32
C SER A 89 -5.29 10.71 13.91
N LEU A 90 -5.72 10.53 12.66
CA LEU A 90 -6.82 11.29 12.07
C LEU A 90 -8.15 10.58 12.34
N ASP A 91 -9.01 11.23 13.14
CA ASP A 91 -10.40 10.83 13.31
C ASP A 91 -11.22 11.30 12.09
N VAL A 92 -11.33 10.42 11.09
CA VAL A 92 -12.01 10.70 9.82
C VAL A 92 -13.51 10.91 10.04
N GLU A 93 -14.15 10.13 10.91
CA GLU A 93 -15.59 10.22 11.17
C GLU A 93 -15.98 11.62 11.69
N LYS A 94 -15.21 12.16 12.65
CA LYS A 94 -15.46 13.52 13.16
C LYS A 94 -15.17 14.64 12.17
N LYS A 95 -14.36 14.37 11.13
CA LYS A 95 -13.90 15.37 10.16
C LYS A 95 -14.38 15.10 8.74
N ARG A 96 -15.36 14.22 8.54
CA ARG A 96 -15.80 13.71 7.23
C ARG A 96 -15.99 14.81 6.16
N GLU A 97 -16.55 15.96 6.53
CA GLU A 97 -16.86 17.07 5.61
C GLU A 97 -15.64 17.90 5.21
N LYS A 98 -14.50 17.68 5.88
CA LYS A 98 -13.23 18.38 5.66
C LYS A 98 -12.13 17.44 5.17
N VAL A 99 -12.43 16.16 4.95
CA VAL A 99 -11.51 15.15 4.44
C VAL A 99 -11.87 14.84 3.00
N GLY A 100 -10.91 15.02 2.10
CA GLY A 100 -11.02 14.60 0.70
C GLY A 100 -10.09 13.42 0.41
N VAL A 101 -10.40 12.66 -0.63
CA VAL A 101 -9.57 11.54 -1.11
C VAL A 101 -9.28 11.77 -2.58
N LEU A 102 -8.00 11.66 -2.95
CA LEU A 102 -7.54 11.67 -4.34
C LEU A 102 -6.53 10.53 -4.49
N ILE A 103 -6.90 9.50 -5.26
CA ILE A 103 -6.09 8.30 -5.49
C ILE A 103 -6.00 8.08 -7.00
N GLY A 104 -4.82 7.75 -7.50
CA GLY A 104 -4.57 7.40 -8.89
C GLY A 104 -4.13 5.94 -9.04
N SER A 105 -4.48 5.33 -10.17
CA SER A 105 -4.00 4.04 -10.64
C SER A 105 -3.90 4.09 -12.17
N GLY A 106 -2.97 3.35 -12.77
CA GLY A 106 -2.73 3.31 -14.21
C GLY A 106 -2.18 1.97 -14.67
#